data_AF-A0A376DWW3-F1
#
_entry.id   AF-A0A376DWW3-F1
#
_cell.length_a   1.000
_cell.length_b   1.000
_cell.length_c   1.000
_cell.angle_alpha   90.00
_cell.angle_beta   90.00
_cell.angle_gamma   90.00
#
_symmetry.space_group_name_H-M   'P 1'
#
loop_
_entity.id
_entity.type
_entity.pdbx_description
1 polymer ?
#
loop_
_entity_poly.entity_id
_entity_poly.type
_entity_poly.pdbx_seq_one_letter_code
_entity_poly.pdbx_strand_id
1 'polypeptide(L)'
;MYQEDVIKIAQYFGGLSLADGDILRRAMSGKGRSLEKLQEVKANFFASCKGKGHSEQLTAEAYRQIESFAGYSFCKAHSASYAVESYQSLYLKVYYPLEFMVSVINNQGGFYRTEVYIHEAKMSGASVQTPCVNTSEYQTVLRGKEIYLGFMLLQGLESRLAHGIAEERHKNGNFQSLEDFIRRIPIGIETIQTLIFIGAFRFTGQPKNELLVEARLLLINFKPENRGLLLIEEPVQEYKLPQLKRENFEDAFDEIEIIGFPVSCIPFDLLKTTYRGSVMVKDLVLHHKKQVKMMAYLISRKHVPTKKGTMYFGTWIDVNGDYFDTAHFPDSLNEYPFQGGGCYLLLGTVEVDYHFPTITIHKMAKMPMIPDPRYAYDKDKQYDIHRQIREDVSMTSRKPYPQAHEIGLPRQKFQ
;
A
#
# COMPACT_ATOMS: atom_id res chain seq x y z
N MET A 1 21.33 -17.76 14.77
CA MET A 1 20.51 -16.57 14.44
C MET A 1 19.85 -16.03 15.69
N TYR A 2 19.37 -16.93 16.55
CA TYR A 2 18.61 -16.56 17.72
C TYR A 2 19.48 -16.39 18.95
N GLN A 3 18.99 -15.56 19.87
CA GLN A 3 19.56 -15.39 21.19
C GLN A 3 19.61 -16.70 21.98
N GLU A 4 18.60 -17.55 21.81
CA GLU A 4 18.50 -18.87 22.42
C GLU A 4 19.55 -19.84 21.85
N ASP A 5 20.01 -19.64 20.61
CA ASP A 5 21.10 -20.44 20.04
C ASP A 5 22.42 -20.16 20.78
N VAL A 6 22.67 -18.91 21.19
CA VAL A 6 23.85 -18.54 21.99
C VAL A 6 23.85 -19.28 23.32
N ILE A 7 22.71 -19.31 24.01
CA ILE A 7 22.58 -20.01 25.30
C ILE A 7 22.85 -21.52 25.10
N LYS A 8 22.32 -22.12 24.03
CA LYS A 8 22.54 -23.54 23.72
C LYS A 8 24.00 -23.83 23.40
N ILE A 9 24.70 -22.99 22.65
CA ILE A 9 26.12 -23.17 22.38
C ILE A 9 26.92 -23.06 23.68
N ALA A 10 26.65 -22.07 24.52
CA ALA A 10 27.28 -21.93 25.83
C ALA A 10 27.12 -23.18 26.71
N GLN A 11 25.93 -23.80 26.69
CA GLN A 11 25.64 -25.02 27.44
C GLN A 11 26.25 -26.28 26.81
N TYR A 12 25.89 -26.60 25.58
CA TYR A 12 26.22 -27.90 24.96
C TYR A 12 27.67 -27.96 24.50
N PHE A 13 28.19 -26.89 23.89
CA PHE A 13 29.60 -26.80 23.51
C PHE A 13 30.43 -26.36 24.72
N GLY A 14 30.08 -25.22 25.32
CA GLY A 14 30.84 -24.62 26.42
C GLY A 14 30.82 -25.37 27.74
N GLY A 15 29.77 -26.15 28.02
CA GLY A 15 29.58 -26.77 29.34
C GLY A 15 29.13 -25.80 30.43
N LEU A 16 28.74 -24.58 30.08
CA LEU A 16 28.24 -23.58 31.03
C LEU A 16 26.83 -23.89 31.52
N SER A 17 26.48 -23.31 32.66
CA SER A 17 25.09 -23.31 33.14
C SER A 17 24.19 -22.47 32.22
N LEU A 18 22.88 -22.72 32.26
CA LEU A 18 21.91 -21.89 31.54
C LEU A 18 21.93 -20.42 32.01
N ALA A 19 22.23 -20.19 33.30
CA ALA A 19 22.34 -18.85 33.86
C ALA A 19 23.55 -18.10 33.28
N ASP A 20 24.71 -18.75 33.17
CA ASP A 20 25.90 -18.17 32.57
C ASP A 20 25.74 -17.97 31.05
N GLY A 21 25.04 -18.90 30.38
CA GLY A 21 24.63 -18.73 28.99
C GLY A 21 23.75 -17.49 28.78
N ASP A 22 22.82 -17.22 29.71
CA ASP A 22 21.99 -16.00 29.67
C ASP A 22 22.82 -14.73 29.96
N ILE A 23 23.83 -14.80 30.83
CA ILE A 23 24.77 -13.69 31.04
C ILE A 23 25.51 -13.36 29.74
N LEU A 24 26.02 -14.37 29.03
CA LEU A 24 26.63 -14.19 27.70
C LEU A 24 25.64 -13.51 26.73
N ARG A 25 24.42 -14.03 26.62
CA ARG A 25 23.38 -13.44 25.75
C ARG A 25 23.10 -11.96 26.08
N ARG A 26 22.97 -11.61 27.36
CA ARG A 26 22.65 -10.25 27.81
C ARG A 26 23.79 -9.27 27.57
N ALA A 27 25.02 -9.68 27.91
CA ALA A 27 26.22 -8.90 27.66
C ALA A 27 26.37 -8.56 26.17
N MET A 28 25.98 -9.52 25.32
CA MET A 28 25.99 -9.36 23.89
C MET A 28 24.87 -8.47 23.32
N SER A 29 23.74 -8.32 24.02
CA SER A 29 22.67 -7.40 23.59
C SER A 29 22.98 -5.91 23.86
N GLY A 30 24.21 -5.56 24.23
CA GLY A 30 24.62 -4.18 24.60
C GLY A 30 24.03 -3.68 25.91
N LYS A 31 23.23 -4.51 26.60
CA LYS A 31 22.65 -4.21 27.92
C LYS A 31 23.66 -4.62 29.00
N GLY A 32 24.74 -3.84 29.11
CA GLY A 32 25.85 -4.10 30.01
C GLY A 32 25.44 -4.05 31.48
N ARG A 33 25.19 -5.22 32.08
CA ARG A 33 25.38 -5.42 33.51
C ARG A 33 26.74 -6.11 33.70
N SER A 34 27.65 -5.37 34.34
CA SER A 34 29.03 -5.70 34.74
C SER A 34 29.94 -6.41 33.70
N LEU A 35 30.86 -5.64 33.13
CA LEU A 35 31.97 -6.14 32.30
C LEU A 35 32.78 -7.23 33.01
N GLU A 36 32.92 -7.12 34.34
CA GLU A 36 33.59 -8.10 35.21
C GLU A 36 32.93 -9.48 35.14
N LYS A 37 31.59 -9.54 35.18
CA LYS A 37 30.85 -10.80 35.13
C LYS A 37 30.91 -11.46 33.74
N LEU A 38 31.03 -10.65 32.69
CA LEU A 38 31.29 -11.16 31.35
C LEU A 38 32.69 -11.80 31.25
N GLN A 39 33.71 -11.16 31.82
CA GLN A 39 35.08 -11.71 31.85
C GLN A 39 35.13 -13.02 32.65
N GLU A 40 34.43 -13.07 33.79
CA GLU A 40 34.28 -14.30 34.59
C GLU A 40 33.65 -15.43 33.78
N VAL A 41 32.51 -15.17 33.12
CA VAL A 41 31.83 -16.18 32.31
C VAL A 41 32.67 -16.60 31.09
N LYS A 42 33.43 -15.68 30.49
CA LYS A 42 34.41 -16.00 29.44
C LYS A 42 35.49 -16.94 29.96
N ALA A 43 36.11 -16.64 31.09
CA ALA A 43 37.12 -17.51 31.68
C ALA A 43 36.55 -18.91 31.97
N ASN A 44 35.35 -18.97 32.54
CA ASN A 44 34.64 -20.21 32.82
C ASN A 44 34.31 -21.00 31.54
N PHE A 45 33.97 -20.33 30.44
CA PHE A 45 33.74 -20.96 29.14
C PHE A 45 35.00 -21.67 28.63
N PHE A 46 36.15 -20.99 28.67
CA PHE A 46 37.41 -21.57 28.21
C PHE A 46 37.88 -22.73 29.09
N ALA A 47 37.75 -22.59 30.42
CA ALA A 47 38.08 -23.65 31.36
C ALA A 47 37.19 -24.88 31.16
N SER A 48 35.88 -24.68 30.97
CA SER A 48 34.91 -25.75 30.76
C SER A 48 35.11 -26.47 29.42
N CYS A 49 35.40 -25.73 28.35
CA CYS A 49 35.77 -26.29 27.05
C CYS A 49 37.05 -27.15 27.13
N LYS A 50 38.07 -26.69 27.87
CA LYS A 50 39.30 -27.46 28.12
C LYS A 50 38.98 -28.75 28.88
N GLY A 51 38.12 -28.69 29.89
CA GLY A 51 37.65 -29.87 30.65
C GLY A 51 36.90 -30.89 29.78
N LYS A 52 36.25 -30.43 28.70
CA LYS A 52 35.59 -31.27 27.68
C LYS A 52 36.54 -31.80 26.59
N GLY A 53 37.83 -31.44 26.61
CA GLY A 53 38.80 -31.86 25.62
C GLY A 53 38.79 -31.04 24.32
N HIS A 54 38.15 -29.88 24.29
CA HIS A 54 38.24 -28.97 23.14
C HIS A 54 39.59 -28.27 23.08
N SER A 55 40.14 -28.08 21.88
CA SER A 55 41.36 -27.30 21.70
C SER A 55 41.12 -25.81 21.97
N GLU A 56 42.17 -25.11 22.35
CA GLU A 56 42.12 -23.66 22.59
C GLU A 56 41.72 -22.90 21.33
N GLN A 57 42.25 -23.30 20.16
CA GLN A 57 41.91 -22.70 18.87
C GLN A 57 40.42 -22.85 18.54
N LEU A 58 39.85 -24.04 18.72
CA LEU A 58 38.43 -24.29 18.47
C LEU A 58 37.55 -23.50 19.45
N THR A 59 37.96 -23.44 20.71
CA THR A 59 37.25 -22.69 21.76
C THR A 59 37.25 -21.19 21.48
N ALA A 60 38.39 -20.64 21.08
CA ALA A 60 38.54 -19.24 20.72
C ALA A 60 37.68 -18.87 19.50
N GLU A 61 37.66 -19.73 18.48
CA GLU A 61 36.83 -19.51 17.30
C GLU A 61 35.33 -19.59 17.61
N ALA A 62 34.90 -20.58 18.39
CA ALA A 62 33.52 -20.69 18.85
C ALA A 62 33.09 -19.45 19.65
N TYR A 63 33.95 -18.99 20.56
CA TYR A 63 33.69 -17.79 21.36
C TYR A 63 33.64 -16.52 20.50
N ARG A 64 34.55 -16.37 19.52
CA ARG A 64 34.53 -15.25 18.55
C ARG A 64 33.24 -15.23 17.75
N GLN A 65 32.76 -16.38 17.29
CA GLN A 65 31.49 -16.48 16.57
C GLN A 65 30.33 -16.05 17.47
N ILE A 66 30.28 -16.53 18.71
CA ILE A 66 29.31 -16.07 19.72
C ILE A 66 29.37 -14.54 19.83
N GLU A 67 30.54 -13.95 20.08
CA GLU A 67 30.73 -12.48 20.18
C GLU A 67 30.24 -11.73 18.94
N SER A 68 30.44 -12.28 17.74
CA SER A 68 29.97 -11.64 16.50
C SER A 68 28.44 -11.62 16.35
N PHE A 69 27.70 -12.53 17.02
CA PHE A 69 26.23 -12.55 17.00
C PHE A 69 25.60 -11.47 17.87
N ALA A 70 26.37 -10.82 18.74
CA ALA A 70 25.90 -9.85 19.73
C ALA A 70 25.05 -8.70 19.15
N GLY A 71 25.46 -8.15 18.02
CA GLY A 71 24.77 -7.01 17.40
C GLY A 71 23.55 -7.36 16.55
N TYR A 72 23.32 -8.63 16.22
CA TYR A 72 22.35 -9.04 15.19
C TYR A 72 21.50 -10.26 15.60
N SER A 73 21.54 -10.66 16.87
CA SER A 73 20.76 -11.79 17.39
C SER A 73 19.32 -11.40 17.70
N PHE A 74 18.37 -12.28 17.35
CA PHE A 74 16.94 -12.07 17.54
C PHE A 74 16.37 -13.01 18.61
N CYS A 75 15.34 -12.56 19.34
CA CYS A 75 14.61 -13.42 20.27
C CYS A 75 13.73 -14.41 19.48
N LYS A 76 14.00 -15.72 19.59
CA LYS A 76 13.29 -16.74 18.83
C LYS A 76 11.79 -16.76 19.17
N ALA A 77 11.44 -16.66 20.45
CA ALA A 77 10.05 -16.68 20.87
C ALA A 77 9.23 -15.54 20.23
N HIS A 78 9.81 -14.34 20.20
CA HIS A 78 9.20 -13.17 19.57
C HIS A 78 9.12 -13.33 18.05
N SER A 79 10.21 -13.77 17.40
CA SER A 79 10.18 -14.02 15.95
C SER A 79 9.16 -15.11 15.57
N ALA A 80 9.02 -16.15 16.38
CA ALA A 80 8.08 -17.25 16.12
C ALA A 80 6.62 -16.81 16.19
N SER A 81 6.24 -15.95 17.16
CA SER A 81 4.86 -15.46 17.25
C SER A 81 4.47 -14.64 16.02
N TYR A 82 5.34 -13.73 15.54
CA TYR A 82 5.08 -12.97 14.32
C TYR A 82 5.13 -13.83 13.04
N ALA A 83 5.94 -14.88 13.02
CA ALA A 83 5.99 -15.81 11.90
C ALA A 83 4.68 -16.59 11.75
N VAL A 84 4.03 -16.97 12.86
CA VAL A 84 2.72 -17.63 12.86
C VAL A 84 1.65 -16.71 12.26
N GLU A 85 1.57 -15.46 12.72
CA GLU A 85 0.62 -14.47 12.19
C GLU A 85 0.85 -14.17 10.69
N SER A 86 2.13 -14.07 10.30
CA SER A 86 2.52 -13.88 8.89
C SER A 86 2.10 -15.06 8.03
N TYR A 87 2.28 -16.30 8.54
CA TYR A 87 1.87 -17.51 7.85
C TYR A 87 0.35 -17.63 7.73
N GLN A 88 -0.40 -17.27 8.78
CA GLN A 88 -1.86 -17.23 8.74
C GLN A 88 -2.38 -16.20 7.73
N SER A 89 -1.77 -15.01 7.70
CA SER A 89 -2.09 -13.97 6.70
C SER A 89 -1.80 -14.46 5.29
N LEU A 90 -0.65 -15.11 5.07
CA LEU A 90 -0.29 -15.70 3.78
C LEU A 90 -1.27 -16.80 3.37
N TYR A 91 -1.64 -17.68 4.30
CA TYR A 91 -2.63 -18.74 4.05
C TYR A 91 -3.96 -18.15 3.58
N LEU A 92 -4.48 -17.14 4.29
CA LEU A 92 -5.71 -16.45 3.88
C LEU A 92 -5.55 -15.78 2.52
N LYS A 93 -4.43 -15.10 2.26
CA LYS A 93 -4.16 -14.48 0.95
C LYS A 93 -4.10 -15.50 -0.19
N VAL A 94 -3.53 -16.69 0.04
CA VAL A 94 -3.38 -17.72 -1.00
C VAL A 94 -4.70 -18.43 -1.31
N TYR A 95 -5.47 -18.78 -0.29
CA TYR A 95 -6.69 -19.59 -0.47
C TYR A 95 -7.99 -18.77 -0.54
N TYR A 96 -8.00 -17.57 0.04
CA TYR A 96 -9.14 -16.65 0.10
C TYR A 96 -8.71 -15.20 -0.21
N PRO A 97 -8.09 -14.96 -1.38
CA PRO A 97 -7.46 -13.67 -1.68
C PRO A 97 -8.46 -12.51 -1.64
N LEU A 98 -9.69 -12.70 -2.12
CA LEU A 98 -10.67 -11.63 -2.22
C LEU A 98 -11.22 -11.26 -0.84
N GLU A 99 -11.59 -12.25 -0.03
CA GLU A 99 -12.05 -12.08 1.35
C GLU A 99 -10.96 -11.44 2.21
N PHE A 100 -9.71 -11.87 2.03
CA PHE A 100 -8.57 -11.29 2.72
C PHE A 100 -8.37 -9.82 2.32
N MET A 101 -8.40 -9.48 1.02
CA MET A 101 -8.26 -8.09 0.57
C MET A 101 -9.41 -7.19 1.05
N VAL A 102 -10.66 -7.67 1.01
CA VAL A 102 -11.81 -6.93 1.55
C VAL A 102 -11.66 -6.71 3.06
N SER A 103 -11.17 -7.70 3.80
CA SER A 103 -10.89 -7.56 5.23
C SER A 103 -9.81 -6.50 5.50
N VAL A 104 -8.74 -6.48 4.70
CA VAL A 104 -7.68 -5.46 4.80
C VAL A 104 -8.22 -4.07 4.48
N ILE A 105 -9.02 -3.92 3.43
CA ILE A 105 -9.67 -2.65 3.05
C ILE A 105 -10.58 -2.15 4.18
N ASN A 106 -11.40 -3.03 4.76
CA ASN A 106 -12.31 -2.69 5.86
C ASN A 106 -11.58 -2.35 7.16
N ASN A 107 -10.39 -2.90 7.36
CA ASN A 107 -9.47 -2.50 8.42
C ASN A 107 -8.71 -1.19 8.11
N GLN A 108 -9.08 -0.49 7.03
CA GLN A 108 -8.45 0.75 6.55
C GLN A 108 -6.97 0.56 6.15
N GLY A 109 -6.61 -0.65 5.75
CA GLY A 109 -5.28 -0.98 5.25
C GLY A 109 -4.23 -1.14 6.35
N GLY A 110 -3.08 -0.52 6.13
CA GLY A 110 -1.87 -0.71 6.94
C GLY A 110 -0.71 0.09 6.37
N PHE A 111 0.29 -0.60 5.82
CA PHE A 111 1.51 0.03 5.31
C PHE A 111 1.28 0.84 4.02
N TYR A 112 0.45 0.33 3.12
CA TYR A 112 0.08 0.99 1.86
C TYR A 112 -1.30 1.63 1.92
N ARG A 113 -1.56 2.59 1.03
CA ARG A 113 -2.89 3.18 0.83
C ARG A 113 -3.91 2.19 0.25
N THR A 114 -5.20 2.47 0.44
CA THR A 114 -6.33 1.62 0.03
C THR A 114 -6.28 1.18 -1.43
N GLU A 115 -5.89 2.08 -2.34
CA GLU A 115 -5.74 1.80 -3.78
C GLU A 115 -4.88 0.56 -4.06
N VAL A 116 -3.82 0.34 -3.27
CA VAL A 116 -2.89 -0.78 -3.47
C VAL A 116 -3.55 -2.13 -3.16
N TYR A 117 -4.37 -2.19 -2.12
CA TYR A 117 -5.13 -3.41 -1.79
C TYR A 117 -6.25 -3.67 -2.79
N ILE A 118 -6.86 -2.61 -3.34
CA ILE A 118 -7.83 -2.71 -4.43
C ILE A 118 -7.17 -3.23 -5.71
N HIS A 119 -5.97 -2.74 -6.02
CA HIS A 119 -5.15 -3.27 -7.12
C HIS A 119 -4.87 -4.75 -6.93
N GLU A 120 -4.41 -5.17 -5.74
CA GLU A 120 -4.13 -6.57 -5.45
C GLU A 120 -5.39 -7.46 -5.56
N ALA A 121 -6.55 -6.95 -5.16
CA ALA A 121 -7.83 -7.63 -5.36
C ALA A 121 -8.17 -7.80 -6.85
N LYS A 122 -7.95 -6.76 -7.67
CA LYS A 122 -8.12 -6.83 -9.14
C LYS A 122 -7.15 -7.86 -9.74
N MET A 123 -5.88 -7.86 -9.33
CA MET A 123 -4.88 -8.85 -9.77
C MET A 123 -5.24 -10.28 -9.36
N SER A 124 -5.99 -10.43 -8.27
CA SER A 124 -6.55 -11.71 -7.80
C SER A 124 -7.86 -12.10 -8.51
N GLY A 125 -8.29 -11.35 -9.52
CA GLY A 125 -9.46 -11.64 -10.36
C GLY A 125 -10.79 -11.04 -9.87
N ALA A 126 -10.77 -10.05 -8.98
CA ALA A 126 -11.98 -9.34 -8.59
C ALA A 126 -12.44 -8.32 -9.64
N SER A 127 -13.76 -8.18 -9.76
CA SER A 127 -14.41 -7.04 -10.40
C SER A 127 -14.74 -6.00 -9.33
N VAL A 128 -14.00 -4.90 -9.29
CA VAL A 128 -14.21 -3.84 -8.29
C VAL A 128 -15.19 -2.82 -8.82
N GLN A 129 -16.23 -2.55 -8.03
CA GLN A 129 -17.32 -1.63 -8.34
C GLN A 129 -17.31 -0.44 -7.38
N THR A 130 -17.57 0.75 -7.90
CA THR A 130 -17.76 1.95 -7.06
C THR A 130 -18.98 1.79 -6.13
N PRO A 131 -19.05 2.58 -5.04
CA PRO A 131 -20.18 2.52 -4.12
C PRO A 131 -21.53 2.65 -4.82
N CYS A 132 -22.55 1.93 -4.35
CA CYS A 132 -23.91 1.92 -4.89
C CYS A 132 -24.93 1.91 -3.77
N VAL A 133 -25.96 2.76 -3.87
CA VAL A 133 -27.02 2.82 -2.84
C VAL A 133 -27.78 1.49 -2.66
N ASN A 134 -27.80 0.65 -3.70
CA ASN A 134 -28.52 -0.62 -3.70
C ASN A 134 -27.67 -1.86 -3.34
N THR A 135 -26.34 -1.79 -3.47
CA THR A 135 -25.47 -2.96 -3.29
C THR A 135 -24.35 -2.77 -2.27
N SER A 136 -23.87 -1.54 -2.06
CA SER A 136 -22.81 -1.25 -1.08
C SER A 136 -23.37 -1.12 0.33
N GLU A 137 -22.52 -1.43 1.30
CA GLU A 137 -22.76 -1.17 2.72
C GLU A 137 -21.85 -0.04 3.22
N TYR A 138 -21.87 0.23 4.53
CA TYR A 138 -20.85 1.10 5.13
C TYR A 138 -19.43 0.57 4.85
N GLN A 139 -19.22 -0.72 5.10
CA GLN A 139 -17.99 -1.44 4.76
C GLN A 139 -18.02 -1.98 3.33
N THR A 140 -16.84 -2.27 2.80
CA THR A 140 -16.68 -2.93 1.50
C THR A 140 -17.18 -4.37 1.60
N VAL A 141 -17.94 -4.81 0.59
CA VAL A 141 -18.56 -6.15 0.57
C VAL A 141 -18.16 -6.93 -0.67
N LEU A 142 -17.97 -8.25 -0.49
CA LEU A 142 -17.71 -9.20 -1.57
C LEU A 142 -18.98 -9.97 -1.89
N ARG A 143 -19.34 -10.07 -3.17
CA ARG A 143 -20.42 -10.92 -3.70
C ARG A 143 -19.89 -11.74 -4.87
N GLY A 144 -19.58 -13.02 -4.62
CA GLY A 144 -18.91 -13.86 -5.61
C GLY A 144 -17.51 -13.32 -5.92
N LYS A 145 -17.31 -12.75 -7.11
CA LYS A 145 -16.06 -12.07 -7.50
C LYS A 145 -16.18 -10.55 -7.56
N GLU A 146 -17.36 -10.00 -7.25
CA GLU A 146 -17.61 -8.58 -7.29
C GLU A 146 -17.36 -7.94 -5.93
N ILE A 147 -16.47 -6.97 -5.89
CA ILE A 147 -16.20 -6.16 -4.69
C ILE A 147 -16.92 -4.84 -4.85
N TYR A 148 -17.89 -4.58 -3.99
CA TYR A 148 -18.58 -3.30 -3.93
C TYR A 148 -17.93 -2.46 -2.84
N LEU A 149 -17.27 -1.38 -3.26
CA LEU A 149 -16.61 -0.45 -2.33
C LEU A 149 -17.63 0.11 -1.34
N GLY A 150 -17.24 0.16 -0.06
CA GLY A 150 -18.08 0.66 1.02
C GLY A 150 -18.18 2.17 1.04
N PHE A 151 -19.27 2.68 1.58
CA PHE A 151 -19.47 4.14 1.76
C PHE A 151 -18.42 4.78 2.67
N MET A 152 -17.74 4.01 3.53
CA MET A 152 -16.62 4.48 4.36
C MET A 152 -15.45 5.07 3.56
N LEU A 153 -15.35 4.76 2.25
CA LEU A 153 -14.29 5.25 1.38
C LEU A 153 -14.61 6.60 0.74
N LEU A 154 -15.87 7.07 0.81
CA LEU A 154 -16.29 8.34 0.25
C LEU A 154 -15.81 9.50 1.12
N GLN A 155 -14.96 10.36 0.57
CA GLN A 155 -14.51 11.57 1.26
C GLN A 155 -15.69 12.54 1.40
N GLY A 156 -15.90 13.04 2.63
CA GLY A 156 -16.98 14.00 2.92
C GLY A 156 -18.36 13.40 3.12
N LEU A 157 -18.54 12.07 3.06
CA LEU A 157 -19.79 11.43 3.46
C LEU A 157 -19.82 11.14 4.96
N GLU A 158 -20.84 11.64 5.66
CA GLU A 158 -20.99 11.38 7.09
C GLU A 158 -21.30 9.90 7.37
N SER A 159 -20.61 9.32 8.36
CA SER A 159 -20.81 7.91 8.75
C SER A 159 -22.27 7.63 9.13
N ARG A 160 -22.96 8.58 9.78
CA ARG A 160 -24.38 8.41 10.15
C ARG A 160 -25.27 8.25 8.92
N LEU A 161 -25.05 9.07 7.90
CA LEU A 161 -25.80 8.99 6.65
C LEU A 161 -25.47 7.69 5.90
N ALA A 162 -24.21 7.29 5.86
CA ALA A 162 -23.78 6.04 5.22
C ALA A 162 -24.45 4.80 5.84
N HIS A 163 -24.54 4.73 7.16
CA HIS A 163 -25.28 3.66 7.84
C HIS A 163 -26.79 3.79 7.58
N GLY A 164 -27.33 5.02 7.62
CA GLY A 164 -28.74 5.29 7.34
C GLY A 164 -29.20 4.80 5.97
N ILE A 165 -28.39 4.95 4.93
CA ILE A 165 -28.69 4.45 3.58
C ILE A 165 -28.86 2.92 3.59
N ALA A 166 -27.94 2.20 4.24
CA ALA A 166 -28.00 0.75 4.34
C ALA A 166 -29.20 0.29 5.17
N GLU A 167 -29.41 0.88 6.35
CA GLU A 167 -30.52 0.54 7.24
C GLU A 167 -31.88 0.75 6.59
N GLU A 168 -32.06 1.86 5.88
CA GLU A 168 -33.30 2.18 5.18
C GLU A 168 -33.58 1.16 4.07
N ARG A 169 -32.56 0.81 3.28
CA ARG A 169 -32.67 -0.23 2.25
C ARG A 169 -33.00 -1.60 2.85
N HIS A 170 -32.44 -1.95 4.00
CA HIS A 170 -32.76 -3.21 4.67
C HIS A 170 -34.21 -3.27 5.17
N LYS A 171 -34.77 -2.13 5.61
CA LYS A 171 -36.15 -2.04 6.10
C LYS A 171 -37.18 -1.97 4.98
N ASN A 172 -36.91 -1.16 3.95
CA ASN A 172 -37.89 -0.78 2.93
C ASN A 172 -37.55 -1.28 1.52
N GLY A 173 -36.53 -2.14 1.39
CA GLY A 173 -36.09 -2.72 0.12
C GLY A 173 -35.21 -1.79 -0.71
N ASN A 174 -34.85 -2.25 -1.91
CA ASN A 174 -34.00 -1.50 -2.84
C ASN A 174 -34.67 -0.21 -3.32
N PHE A 175 -33.87 0.83 -3.48
CA PHE A 175 -34.27 2.10 -4.11
C PHE A 175 -34.60 1.86 -5.58
N GLN A 176 -35.75 2.36 -6.04
CA GLN A 176 -36.22 2.19 -7.42
C GLN A 176 -35.78 3.32 -8.35
N SER A 177 -35.57 4.52 -7.80
CA SER A 177 -35.16 5.71 -8.55
C SER A 177 -34.39 6.68 -7.64
N LEU A 178 -33.85 7.75 -8.23
CA LEU A 178 -33.26 8.86 -7.47
C LEU A 178 -34.31 9.54 -6.59
N GLU A 179 -35.51 9.77 -7.12
CA GLU A 179 -36.63 10.35 -6.36
C GLU A 179 -37.00 9.50 -5.13
N ASP A 180 -37.11 8.18 -5.32
CA ASP A 180 -37.39 7.25 -4.23
C ASP A 180 -36.33 7.32 -3.12
N PHE A 181 -35.06 7.44 -3.51
CA PHE A 181 -33.96 7.65 -2.56
C PHE A 181 -34.10 8.99 -1.79
N ILE A 182 -34.37 10.09 -2.49
CA ILE A 182 -34.50 11.44 -1.88
C ILE A 182 -35.72 11.51 -0.93
N ARG A 183 -36.81 10.80 -1.25
CA ARG A 183 -37.99 10.70 -0.39
C ARG A 183 -37.68 9.97 0.92
N ARG A 184 -36.92 8.89 0.85
CA ARG A 184 -36.59 8.02 2.01
C ARG A 184 -35.44 8.54 2.87
N ILE A 185 -34.42 9.14 2.26
CA ILE A 185 -33.20 9.55 2.95
C ILE A 185 -33.13 11.09 3.07
N PRO A 186 -33.02 11.66 4.29
CA PRO A 186 -32.74 13.07 4.46
C PRO A 186 -31.31 13.41 4.04
N ILE A 187 -31.16 14.12 2.91
CA ILE A 187 -29.85 14.44 2.35
C ILE A 187 -29.84 15.79 1.64
N GLY A 188 -28.70 16.49 1.68
CA GLY A 188 -28.49 17.76 0.98
C GLY A 188 -28.02 17.57 -0.46
N ILE A 189 -28.12 18.64 -1.26
CA ILE A 189 -27.72 18.62 -2.69
C ILE A 189 -26.25 18.26 -2.89
N GLU A 190 -25.36 18.76 -2.03
CA GLU A 190 -23.92 18.50 -2.15
C GLU A 190 -23.60 17.01 -2.01
N THR A 191 -24.18 16.35 -0.99
CA THR A 191 -23.97 14.92 -0.77
C THR A 191 -24.62 14.06 -1.86
N ILE A 192 -25.80 14.44 -2.36
CA ILE A 192 -26.42 13.77 -3.52
C ILE A 192 -25.51 13.90 -4.74
N GLN A 193 -24.96 15.08 -4.99
CA GLN A 193 -24.04 15.32 -6.11
C GLN A 193 -22.81 14.40 -6.00
N THR A 194 -22.22 14.25 -4.82
CA THR A 194 -21.13 13.29 -4.59
C THR A 194 -21.55 11.84 -4.88
N LEU A 195 -22.73 11.42 -4.43
CA LEU A 195 -23.25 10.06 -4.70
C LEU A 195 -23.53 9.83 -6.19
N ILE A 196 -24.03 10.83 -6.92
CA ILE A 196 -24.24 10.76 -8.37
C ILE A 196 -22.89 10.65 -9.09
N PHE A 197 -21.93 11.50 -8.73
CA PHE A 197 -20.61 11.54 -9.38
C PHE A 197 -19.77 10.31 -9.11
N ILE A 198 -19.87 9.65 -7.95
CA ILE A 198 -19.22 8.35 -7.75
C ILE A 198 -19.95 7.18 -8.45
N GLY A 199 -21.12 7.44 -9.05
CA GLY A 199 -21.90 6.43 -9.77
C GLY A 199 -22.78 5.57 -8.85
N ALA A 200 -23.19 6.08 -7.69
CA ALA A 200 -24.01 5.32 -6.74
C ALA A 200 -25.43 5.03 -7.22
N PHE A 201 -25.89 5.77 -8.23
CA PHE A 201 -27.20 5.63 -8.87
C PHE A 201 -27.15 4.93 -10.24
N ARG A 202 -26.04 4.29 -10.61
CA ARG A 202 -25.89 3.63 -11.92
C ARG A 202 -27.00 2.62 -12.27
N PHE A 203 -27.69 2.08 -11.28
CA PHE A 203 -28.81 1.16 -11.48
C PHE A 203 -30.01 1.79 -12.20
N THR A 204 -30.12 3.13 -12.23
CA THR A 204 -31.20 3.83 -12.96
C THR A 204 -30.99 3.82 -14.47
N GLY A 205 -29.77 3.53 -14.94
CA GLY A 205 -29.40 3.61 -16.36
C GLY A 205 -29.34 5.02 -16.94
N GLN A 206 -29.57 6.05 -16.11
CA GLN A 206 -29.52 7.45 -16.53
C GLN A 206 -28.11 8.02 -16.43
N PRO A 207 -27.74 8.96 -17.32
CA PRO A 207 -26.45 9.64 -17.22
C PRO A 207 -26.41 10.56 -16.00
N LYS A 208 -25.23 10.68 -15.39
CA LYS A 208 -24.99 11.49 -14.18
C LYS A 208 -25.47 12.94 -14.29
N ASN A 209 -25.39 13.53 -15.49
CA ASN A 209 -25.82 14.92 -15.71
C ASN A 209 -27.34 15.07 -15.62
N GLU A 210 -28.11 14.09 -16.10
CA GLU A 210 -29.57 14.08 -16.00
C GLU A 210 -29.99 13.89 -14.54
N LEU A 211 -29.37 12.94 -13.84
CA LEU A 211 -29.57 12.72 -12.41
C LEU A 211 -29.28 13.98 -11.58
N LEU A 212 -28.27 14.76 -11.95
CA LEU A 212 -27.93 15.99 -11.22
C LEU A 212 -29.01 17.08 -11.39
N VAL A 213 -29.56 17.22 -12.60
CA VAL A 213 -30.65 18.16 -12.85
C VAL A 213 -31.93 17.70 -12.14
N GLU A 214 -32.25 16.41 -12.23
CA GLU A 214 -33.37 15.79 -11.52
C GLU A 214 -33.24 16.02 -10.01
N ALA A 215 -32.08 15.75 -9.41
CA ALA A 215 -31.82 15.99 -7.99
C ALA A 215 -32.10 17.44 -7.57
N ARG A 216 -31.68 18.42 -8.38
CA ARG A 216 -31.90 19.84 -8.08
C ARG A 216 -33.38 20.19 -8.14
N LEU A 217 -34.10 19.72 -9.16
CA LEU A 217 -35.54 19.97 -9.30
C LEU A 217 -36.32 19.34 -8.14
N LEU A 218 -36.01 18.10 -7.79
CA LEU A 218 -36.63 17.39 -6.69
C LEU A 218 -36.41 18.11 -5.37
N LEU A 219 -35.16 18.47 -5.03
CA LEU A 219 -34.86 19.13 -3.74
C LEU A 219 -35.43 20.54 -3.62
N ILE A 220 -35.62 21.28 -4.72
CA ILE A 220 -36.29 22.59 -4.69
C ILE A 220 -37.77 22.42 -4.32
N ASN A 221 -38.42 21.39 -4.86
CA ASN A 221 -39.85 21.14 -4.67
C ASN A 221 -40.15 20.31 -3.40
N PHE A 222 -39.16 19.61 -2.87
CA PHE A 222 -39.32 18.70 -1.74
C PHE A 222 -39.10 19.41 -0.41
N LYS A 223 -40.20 19.74 0.30
CA LYS A 223 -40.14 20.23 1.69
C LYS A 223 -40.01 19.04 2.66
N PRO A 224 -39.16 19.12 3.70
CA PRO A 224 -38.99 18.06 4.71
C PRO A 224 -40.31 17.64 5.39
N GLU A 225 -41.28 18.57 5.44
CA GLU A 225 -42.62 18.38 6.01
C GLU A 225 -43.49 17.37 5.23
N ASN A 226 -43.20 17.09 3.95
CA ASN A 226 -44.01 16.24 3.07
C ASN A 226 -43.57 14.76 3.03
N ARG A 227 -42.73 14.30 3.98
CA ARG A 227 -42.25 12.90 4.05
C ARG A 227 -43.26 11.90 4.62
N GLY A 228 -44.53 12.27 4.72
CA GLY A 228 -45.59 11.37 5.18
C GLY A 228 -45.94 10.29 4.14
N LEU A 229 -46.55 9.20 4.59
CA LEU A 229 -47.19 8.21 3.72
C LEU A 229 -48.29 8.89 2.91
N LEU A 230 -48.06 9.07 1.62
CA LEU A 230 -49.11 9.51 0.70
C LEU A 230 -50.06 8.32 0.46
N LEU A 231 -51.37 8.57 0.56
CA LEU A 231 -52.39 7.56 0.25
C LEU A 231 -52.39 7.17 -1.24
N ILE A 232 -51.80 8.02 -2.09
CA ILE A 232 -51.66 7.89 -3.53
C ILE A 232 -50.22 8.23 -3.89
N GLU A 233 -49.49 7.30 -4.48
CA GLU A 233 -48.16 7.57 -5.03
C GLU A 233 -48.32 8.42 -6.30
N GLU A 234 -47.79 9.64 -6.28
CA GLU A 234 -47.70 10.45 -7.49
C GLU A 234 -46.77 9.76 -8.51
N PRO A 235 -47.18 9.68 -9.79
CA PRO A 235 -46.36 9.08 -10.82
C PRO A 235 -45.07 9.89 -11.03
N VAL A 236 -43.98 9.18 -11.31
CA VAL A 236 -42.66 9.78 -11.58
C VAL A 236 -42.79 10.78 -12.72
N GLN A 237 -42.43 12.04 -12.46
CA GLN A 237 -42.50 13.08 -13.48
C GLN A 237 -41.30 12.95 -14.42
N GLU A 238 -41.55 12.48 -15.65
CA GLU A 238 -40.50 12.36 -16.66
C GLU A 238 -40.13 13.74 -17.24
N TYR A 239 -38.88 14.16 -17.03
CA TYR A 239 -38.32 15.37 -17.64
C TYR A 239 -37.53 15.00 -18.90
N LYS A 240 -37.80 15.67 -20.03
CA LYS A 240 -36.95 15.56 -21.24
C LYS A 240 -35.81 16.57 -21.16
N LEU A 241 -34.62 16.07 -20.80
CA LEU A 241 -33.41 16.87 -20.70
C LEU A 241 -32.61 16.84 -22.01
N PRO A 242 -31.83 17.90 -22.31
CA PRO A 242 -30.90 17.87 -23.43
C PRO A 242 -29.79 16.84 -23.18
N GLN A 243 -29.41 16.10 -24.22
CA GLN A 243 -28.29 15.15 -24.14
C GLN A 243 -26.98 15.90 -23.93
N LEU A 244 -26.41 15.78 -22.73
CA LEU A 244 -25.09 16.28 -22.40
C LEU A 244 -24.08 15.17 -22.66
N LYS A 245 -23.19 15.38 -23.64
CA LYS A 245 -22.10 14.45 -23.92
C LYS A 245 -21.11 14.47 -22.76
N ARG A 246 -20.74 13.29 -22.28
CA ARG A 246 -19.74 13.08 -21.25
C ARG A 246 -18.59 12.28 -21.83
N GLU A 247 -17.36 12.71 -21.59
CA GLU A 247 -16.17 12.00 -22.04
C GLU A 247 -15.89 10.77 -21.18
N ASN A 248 -15.27 9.75 -21.77
CA ASN A 248 -15.04 8.45 -21.12
C ASN A 248 -14.20 8.54 -19.83
N PHE A 249 -13.35 9.56 -19.69
CA PHE A 249 -12.44 9.71 -18.56
C PHE A 249 -12.98 10.57 -17.43
N GLU A 250 -14.12 11.25 -17.61
CA GLU A 250 -14.71 12.09 -16.57
C GLU A 250 -15.05 11.31 -15.31
N ASP A 251 -15.46 10.05 -15.46
CA ASP A 251 -15.77 9.18 -14.33
C ASP A 251 -14.52 8.88 -13.49
N ALA A 252 -13.37 8.69 -14.13
CA ALA A 252 -12.10 8.49 -13.42
C ALA A 252 -11.69 9.74 -12.63
N PHE A 253 -11.97 10.94 -13.15
CA PHE A 253 -11.70 12.19 -12.43
C PHE A 253 -12.62 12.37 -11.22
N ASP A 254 -13.92 12.07 -11.36
CA ASP A 254 -14.85 12.04 -10.22
C ASP A 254 -14.37 11.06 -9.14
N GLU A 255 -13.94 9.86 -9.54
CA GLU A 255 -13.44 8.83 -8.61
C GLU A 255 -12.18 9.28 -7.87
N ILE A 256 -11.20 9.88 -8.57
CA ILE A 256 -9.99 10.39 -7.92
C ILE A 256 -10.35 11.49 -6.90
N GLU A 257 -11.28 12.37 -7.23
CA GLU A 257 -11.70 13.45 -6.33
C GLU A 257 -12.45 12.92 -5.10
N ILE A 258 -13.33 11.93 -5.27
CA ILE A 258 -14.24 11.47 -4.22
C ILE A 258 -13.64 10.36 -3.35
N ILE A 259 -12.92 9.40 -3.94
CA ILE A 259 -12.34 8.25 -3.24
C ILE A 259 -10.80 8.23 -3.28
N GLY A 260 -10.16 9.08 -4.09
CA GLY A 260 -8.70 9.25 -4.12
C GLY A 260 -7.96 8.46 -5.20
N PHE A 261 -8.65 7.61 -5.96
CA PHE A 261 -8.07 6.76 -7.00
C PHE A 261 -9.12 6.35 -8.05
N PRO A 262 -8.70 6.04 -9.29
CA PRO A 262 -9.63 5.59 -10.32
C PRO A 262 -9.97 4.09 -10.16
N VAL A 263 -11.24 3.76 -10.32
CA VAL A 263 -11.78 2.40 -10.41
C VAL A 263 -12.07 2.05 -11.87
N SER A 264 -12.61 3.00 -12.63
CA SER A 264 -13.10 2.83 -14.02
C SER A 264 -12.01 2.63 -15.06
N CYS A 265 -10.79 3.11 -14.81
CA CYS A 265 -9.64 2.92 -15.70
C CYS A 265 -8.34 2.67 -14.92
N ILE A 266 -7.28 2.27 -15.61
CA ILE A 266 -5.94 2.23 -15.01
C ILE A 266 -5.29 3.61 -15.08
N PRO A 267 -4.41 3.98 -14.12
CA PRO A 267 -3.75 5.30 -14.12
C PRO A 267 -2.99 5.64 -15.40
N PHE A 268 -2.54 4.63 -16.16
CA PHE A 268 -1.83 4.81 -17.43
C PHE A 268 -2.73 5.32 -18.56
N ASP A 269 -4.04 5.11 -18.49
CA ASP A 269 -4.98 5.58 -19.51
C ASP A 269 -5.20 7.09 -19.43
N LEU A 270 -4.94 7.67 -18.25
CA LEU A 270 -5.00 9.11 -18.02
C LEU A 270 -3.75 9.85 -18.54
N LEU A 271 -2.79 9.16 -19.17
CA LEU A 271 -1.60 9.79 -19.75
C LEU A 271 -1.87 10.41 -21.12
N LYS A 272 -1.24 11.55 -21.41
CA LYS A 272 -1.27 12.16 -22.76
C LYS A 272 -0.59 11.30 -23.83
N THR A 273 0.36 10.46 -23.42
CA THR A 273 1.10 9.58 -24.32
C THR A 273 0.44 8.20 -24.41
N THR A 274 0.52 7.57 -25.57
CA THR A 274 0.14 6.16 -25.78
C THR A 274 1.31 5.20 -25.53
N TYR A 275 2.53 5.71 -25.30
CA TYR A 275 3.68 4.87 -25.00
C TYR A 275 3.52 4.18 -23.63
N ARG A 276 3.85 2.88 -23.56
CA ARG A 276 3.66 2.02 -22.38
C ARG A 276 4.94 1.35 -21.88
N GLY A 277 6.11 1.81 -22.33
CA GLY A 277 7.40 1.17 -22.02
C GLY A 277 7.82 0.14 -23.07
N SER A 278 9.09 -0.26 -23.04
CA SER A 278 9.65 -1.24 -23.96
C SER A 278 9.79 -2.64 -23.35
N VAL A 279 9.81 -2.73 -22.02
CA VAL A 279 10.00 -3.95 -21.25
C VAL A 279 8.99 -3.93 -20.10
N MET A 280 8.41 -5.09 -19.79
CA MET A 280 7.49 -5.28 -18.67
C MET A 280 8.16 -6.08 -17.56
N VAL A 281 7.59 -6.09 -16.36
CA VAL A 281 8.21 -6.71 -15.18
C VAL A 281 8.54 -8.18 -15.40
N LYS A 282 7.63 -8.92 -16.05
CA LYS A 282 7.80 -10.35 -16.36
C LYS A 282 9.08 -10.66 -17.14
N ASP A 283 9.56 -9.71 -17.95
CA ASP A 283 10.73 -9.88 -18.80
C ASP A 283 12.01 -9.32 -18.18
N LEU A 284 11.97 -8.69 -17.00
CA LEU A 284 13.13 -8.05 -16.40
C LEU A 284 14.29 -9.01 -16.14
N VAL A 285 13.99 -10.25 -15.75
CA VAL A 285 15.01 -11.28 -15.49
C VAL A 285 15.86 -11.56 -16.74
N LEU A 286 15.28 -11.43 -17.94
CA LEU A 286 15.96 -11.63 -19.24
C LEU A 286 16.87 -10.45 -19.64
N HIS A 287 16.80 -9.34 -18.89
CA HIS A 287 17.47 -8.09 -19.20
C HIS A 287 18.61 -7.75 -18.23
N HIS A 288 19.17 -8.74 -17.53
CA HIS A 288 20.30 -8.53 -16.62
C HIS A 288 21.45 -7.72 -17.27
N LYS A 289 21.92 -6.68 -16.58
CA LYS A 289 22.93 -5.70 -17.02
C LYS A 289 22.56 -4.90 -18.28
N LYS A 290 21.32 -4.96 -18.76
CA LYS A 290 20.85 -4.16 -19.89
C LYS A 290 20.10 -2.93 -19.40
N GLN A 291 20.14 -1.88 -20.21
CA GLN A 291 19.28 -0.71 -19.99
C GLN A 291 17.88 -0.97 -20.52
N VAL A 292 16.89 -0.58 -19.74
CA VAL A 292 15.48 -0.72 -20.07
C VAL A 292 14.75 0.59 -19.84
N LYS A 293 13.69 0.80 -20.63
CA LYS A 293 12.78 1.95 -20.50
C LYS A 293 11.39 1.44 -20.13
N MET A 294 10.85 1.89 -19.00
CA MET A 294 9.59 1.39 -18.47
C MET A 294 8.65 2.54 -18.12
N MET A 295 7.35 2.34 -18.38
CA MET A 295 6.29 3.20 -17.86
C MET A 295 5.79 2.56 -16.56
N ALA A 296 5.77 3.32 -15.48
CA ALA A 296 5.45 2.76 -14.17
C ALA A 296 4.67 3.74 -13.29
N TYR A 297 3.76 3.21 -12.48
CA TYR A 297 2.98 3.96 -11.50
C TYR A 297 3.61 3.86 -10.12
N LEU A 298 3.88 4.99 -9.48
CA LEU A 298 4.58 5.06 -8.20
C LEU A 298 3.65 4.69 -7.04
N ILE A 299 4.00 3.61 -6.33
CA ILE A 299 3.27 3.17 -5.14
C ILE A 299 3.87 3.77 -3.88
N SER A 300 5.14 3.46 -3.64
CA SER A 300 5.83 3.93 -2.45
C SER A 300 7.29 4.25 -2.71
N ARG A 301 7.85 5.10 -1.85
CA ARG A 301 9.28 5.34 -1.80
C ARG A 301 9.80 5.31 -0.37
N LYS A 302 10.97 4.70 -0.20
CA LYS A 302 11.67 4.59 1.08
C LYS A 302 12.94 5.42 1.04
N HIS A 303 12.99 6.43 1.90
CA HIS A 303 14.15 7.29 2.12
C HIS A 303 15.27 6.51 2.82
N VAL A 304 16.48 6.60 2.28
CA VAL A 304 17.69 6.06 2.91
C VAL A 304 18.78 7.12 2.91
N PRO A 305 19.18 7.63 4.09
CA PRO A 305 20.27 8.59 4.17
C PRO A 305 21.61 7.89 3.91
N THR A 306 22.40 8.44 3.00
CA THR A 306 23.77 7.97 2.71
C THR A 306 24.77 9.11 2.89
N LYS A 307 26.06 8.79 2.92
CA LYS A 307 27.11 9.80 3.03
C LYS A 307 27.22 10.72 1.80
N LYS A 308 26.88 10.20 0.62
CA LYS A 308 26.94 10.95 -0.64
C LYS A 308 25.67 11.77 -0.89
N GLY A 309 24.69 11.71 0.01
CA GLY A 309 23.37 12.32 -0.14
C GLY A 309 22.26 11.29 0.04
N THR A 310 21.05 11.69 -0.31
CA THR A 310 19.88 10.86 -0.10
C THR A 310 19.70 9.84 -1.22
N MET A 311 19.43 8.59 -0.84
CA MET A 311 19.01 7.51 -1.73
C MET A 311 17.53 7.19 -1.48
N TYR A 312 16.85 6.70 -2.52
CA TYR A 312 15.51 6.14 -2.37
C TYR A 312 15.42 4.75 -2.98
N PHE A 313 14.63 3.88 -2.34
CA PHE A 313 14.06 2.70 -2.99
C PHE A 313 12.63 3.03 -3.40
N GLY A 314 12.26 2.74 -4.64
CA GLY A 314 10.90 2.91 -5.13
C GLY A 314 10.24 1.56 -5.38
N THR A 315 8.96 1.44 -5.01
CA THR A 315 8.11 0.31 -5.39
C THR A 315 7.07 0.82 -6.37
N TRP A 316 6.91 0.09 -7.47
CA TRP A 316 6.14 0.53 -8.62
C TRP A 316 5.26 -0.60 -9.15
N ILE A 317 4.29 -0.21 -9.96
CA ILE A 317 3.48 -1.10 -10.78
C ILE A 317 3.72 -0.78 -12.24
N ASP A 318 3.89 -1.78 -13.10
CA ASP A 318 3.94 -1.58 -14.55
C ASP A 318 2.55 -1.55 -15.19
N VAL A 319 2.49 -1.42 -16.51
CA VAL A 319 1.21 -1.33 -17.25
C VAL A 319 0.36 -2.61 -17.12
N ASN A 320 0.98 -3.76 -16.86
CA ASN A 320 0.28 -5.03 -16.67
C ASN A 320 -0.21 -5.23 -15.23
N GLY A 321 0.17 -4.36 -14.31
CA GLY A 321 -0.18 -4.48 -12.90
C GLY A 321 0.85 -5.20 -12.05
N ASP A 322 2.01 -5.57 -12.61
CA ASP A 322 3.04 -6.33 -11.90
C ASP A 322 3.94 -5.39 -11.08
N TYR A 323 4.29 -5.81 -9.86
CA TYR A 323 5.14 -5.04 -8.95
C TYR A 323 6.63 -5.20 -9.27
N PHE A 324 7.39 -4.12 -9.13
CA PHE A 324 8.86 -4.17 -9.16
C PHE A 324 9.49 -3.05 -8.33
N ASP A 325 10.75 -3.28 -7.96
CA ASP A 325 11.52 -2.34 -7.14
C ASP A 325 12.66 -1.67 -7.91
N THR A 326 12.96 -0.44 -7.51
CA THR A 326 14.02 0.38 -8.08
C THR A 326 14.94 0.97 -7.01
N ALA A 327 16.18 1.24 -7.39
CA ALA A 327 17.14 1.98 -6.60
C ALA A 327 17.47 3.32 -7.27
N HIS A 328 17.41 4.40 -6.50
CA HIS A 328 17.69 5.76 -6.94
C HIS A 328 18.84 6.34 -6.12
N PHE A 329 19.98 6.56 -6.78
CA PHE A 329 21.18 7.10 -6.15
C PHE A 329 21.19 8.64 -6.16
N PRO A 330 21.93 9.28 -5.23
CA PRO A 330 21.96 10.75 -5.11
C PRO A 330 22.27 11.47 -6.43
N ASP A 331 23.23 10.95 -7.21
CA ASP A 331 23.67 11.57 -8.47
C ASP A 331 22.53 11.66 -9.49
N SER A 332 21.73 10.59 -9.64
CA SER A 332 20.56 10.59 -10.51
C SER A 332 19.42 11.45 -9.95
N LEU A 333 19.20 11.42 -8.63
CA LEU A 333 18.12 12.17 -7.98
C LEU A 333 18.31 13.69 -8.00
N ASN A 334 19.56 14.16 -8.02
CA ASN A 334 19.86 15.59 -8.13
C ASN A 334 19.40 16.17 -9.47
N GLU A 335 19.53 15.40 -10.56
CA GLU A 335 19.09 15.80 -11.90
C GLU A 335 17.62 15.45 -12.16
N TYR A 336 17.17 14.29 -11.67
CA TYR A 336 15.85 13.72 -11.93
C TYR A 336 15.15 13.37 -10.61
N PRO A 337 14.68 14.35 -9.82
CA PRO A 337 14.02 14.11 -8.54
C PRO A 337 12.60 13.56 -8.72
N PHE A 338 12.06 12.94 -7.66
CA PHE A 338 10.65 12.59 -7.59
C PHE A 338 9.77 13.85 -7.60
N GLN A 339 8.66 13.79 -8.33
CA GLN A 339 7.69 14.88 -8.52
C GLN A 339 6.31 14.51 -7.93
N GLY A 340 6.30 13.66 -6.89
CA GLY A 340 5.10 13.15 -6.19
C GLY A 340 4.45 11.93 -6.84
N GLY A 341 3.28 11.52 -6.35
CA GLY A 341 2.55 10.36 -6.88
C GLY A 341 2.16 10.51 -8.34
N GLY A 342 2.08 9.39 -9.07
CA GLY A 342 1.70 9.36 -10.48
C GLY A 342 2.51 8.40 -11.33
N CYS A 343 2.34 8.51 -12.64
CA CYS A 343 3.04 7.69 -13.64
C CYS A 343 4.35 8.34 -14.07
N TYR A 344 5.40 7.53 -14.18
CA TYR A 344 6.74 7.96 -14.55
C TYR A 344 7.26 7.15 -15.73
N LEU A 345 8.05 7.82 -16.57
CA LEU A 345 8.92 7.16 -17.52
C LEU A 345 10.29 6.96 -16.88
N LEU A 346 10.69 5.71 -16.73
CA LEU A 346 11.91 5.29 -16.06
C LEU A 346 12.92 4.78 -17.10
N LEU A 347 14.18 5.22 -16.98
CA LEU A 347 15.31 4.68 -17.72
C LEU A 347 16.36 4.20 -16.72
N GLY A 348 16.71 2.92 -16.75
CA GLY A 348 17.62 2.33 -15.79
C GLY A 348 18.27 1.04 -16.26
N THR A 349 19.27 0.58 -15.52
CA THR A 349 19.91 -0.72 -15.75
C THR A 349 19.31 -1.77 -14.83
N VAL A 350 18.97 -2.93 -15.39
CA VAL A 350 18.45 -4.06 -14.60
C VAL A 350 19.60 -4.81 -13.94
N GLU A 351 19.45 -5.04 -12.64
CA GLU A 351 20.27 -5.91 -11.81
C GLU A 351 19.42 -7.11 -11.40
N VAL A 352 20.01 -8.31 -11.36
CA VAL A 352 19.30 -9.53 -10.98
C VAL A 352 20.16 -10.25 -9.96
N ASP A 353 19.71 -10.22 -8.71
CA ASP A 353 20.38 -10.89 -7.60
C ASP A 353 19.43 -11.95 -7.03
N TYR A 354 19.90 -13.19 -6.89
CA TYR A 354 19.10 -14.33 -6.39
C TYR A 354 17.74 -14.50 -7.12
N HIS A 355 17.72 -14.30 -8.44
CA HIS A 355 16.53 -14.32 -9.31
C HIS A 355 15.53 -13.18 -9.10
N PHE A 356 15.85 -12.19 -8.28
CA PHE A 356 15.03 -11.00 -8.08
C PHE A 356 15.55 -9.83 -8.93
N PRO A 357 14.77 -9.32 -9.90
CA PRO A 357 15.17 -8.16 -10.69
C PRO A 357 14.95 -6.86 -9.90
N THR A 358 15.91 -5.94 -9.94
CA THR A 358 15.82 -4.57 -9.43
C THR A 358 16.39 -3.62 -10.48
N ILE A 359 15.82 -2.43 -10.63
CA ILE A 359 16.30 -1.47 -11.62
C ILE A 359 17.03 -0.32 -10.94
N THR A 360 18.29 -0.10 -11.30
CA THR A 360 19.01 1.12 -10.93
C THR A 360 18.65 2.23 -11.90
N ILE A 361 17.99 3.28 -11.41
CA ILE A 361 17.49 4.37 -12.23
C ILE A 361 18.59 5.38 -12.54
N HIS A 362 18.71 5.72 -13.82
CA HIS A 362 19.61 6.76 -14.33
C HIS A 362 18.85 8.05 -14.63
N LYS A 363 17.66 7.92 -15.23
CA LYS A 363 16.76 9.05 -15.54
C LYS A 363 15.33 8.69 -15.24
N MET A 364 14.57 9.67 -14.77
CA MET A 364 13.13 9.54 -14.65
C MET A 364 12.43 10.88 -14.87
N ALA A 365 11.18 10.82 -15.32
CA ALA A 365 10.32 11.99 -15.43
C ALA A 365 8.86 11.60 -15.17
N LYS A 366 8.13 12.43 -14.42
CA LYS A 366 6.67 12.27 -14.28
C LYS A 366 6.01 12.59 -15.60
N MET A 367 5.13 11.70 -16.04
CA MET A 367 4.48 11.83 -17.33
C MET A 367 3.25 12.73 -17.25
N PRO A 368 3.02 13.62 -18.23
CA PRO A 368 1.88 14.52 -18.22
C PRO A 368 0.59 13.72 -18.42
N MET A 369 -0.38 13.95 -17.54
CA MET A 369 -1.72 13.41 -17.62
C MET A 369 -2.65 14.33 -18.44
N ILE A 370 -3.72 13.76 -18.99
CA ILE A 370 -4.76 14.52 -19.69
C ILE A 370 -5.37 15.56 -18.75
N PRO A 371 -5.69 16.78 -19.22
CA PRO A 371 -6.36 17.77 -18.39
C PRO A 371 -7.74 17.27 -17.99
N ASP A 372 -8.21 17.64 -16.80
CA ASP A 372 -9.58 17.33 -16.40
C ASP A 372 -10.57 18.11 -17.31
N PRO A 373 -11.38 17.42 -18.14
CA PRO A 373 -12.33 18.07 -19.03
C PRO A 373 -13.39 18.88 -18.27
N ARG A 374 -13.68 18.54 -17.00
CA ARG A 374 -14.64 19.28 -16.14
C ARG A 374 -14.18 20.71 -15.86
N TYR A 375 -12.88 20.98 -15.95
CA TYR A 375 -12.28 22.30 -15.75
C TYR A 375 -11.60 22.85 -17.01
N ALA A 376 -12.05 22.45 -18.21
CA ALA A 376 -11.43 22.86 -19.48
C ALA A 376 -11.27 24.39 -19.66
N TYR A 377 -12.14 25.19 -19.02
CA TYR A 377 -12.10 26.65 -19.07
C TYR A 377 -11.24 27.30 -17.97
N ASP A 378 -10.81 26.54 -16.96
CA ASP A 378 -9.97 26.99 -15.85
C ASP A 378 -8.58 26.35 -15.96
N LYS A 379 -7.64 27.11 -16.52
CA LYS A 379 -6.29 26.61 -16.84
C LYS A 379 -5.50 26.17 -15.61
N ASP A 380 -5.81 26.72 -14.44
CA ASP A 380 -5.11 26.41 -13.20
C ASP A 380 -5.70 25.15 -12.54
N LYS A 381 -7.03 24.97 -12.57
CA LYS A 381 -7.72 23.83 -11.93
C LYS A 381 -7.68 22.53 -12.71
N GLN A 382 -7.53 22.58 -14.04
CA GLN A 382 -7.52 21.38 -14.89
C GLN A 382 -6.43 20.34 -14.55
N TYR A 383 -5.44 20.70 -13.72
CA TYR A 383 -4.37 19.79 -13.27
C TYR A 383 -4.35 19.52 -11.76
N ASP A 384 -5.27 20.10 -10.97
CA ASP A 384 -5.22 19.99 -9.51
C ASP A 384 -5.45 18.55 -9.01
N ILE A 385 -6.29 17.78 -9.70
CA ILE A 385 -6.57 16.38 -9.36
C ILE A 385 -5.32 15.52 -9.46
N HIS A 386 -4.43 15.82 -10.41
CA HIS A 386 -3.16 15.11 -10.57
C HIS A 386 -2.19 15.34 -9.41
N ARG A 387 -2.41 16.41 -8.62
CA ARG A 387 -1.68 16.66 -7.36
C ARG A 387 -2.28 15.87 -6.19
N GLN A 388 -3.54 15.42 -6.31
CA GLN A 388 -4.18 14.58 -5.30
C GLN A 388 -3.74 13.12 -5.39
N ILE A 389 -3.16 12.69 -6.52
CA ILE A 389 -2.57 11.35 -6.67
C ILE A 389 -1.43 11.20 -5.67
N ARG A 390 -1.64 10.31 -4.69
CA ARG A 390 -0.74 10.13 -3.56
C ARG A 390 0.38 9.14 -3.89
N GLU A 391 1.37 9.13 -3.00
CA GLU A 391 2.43 8.13 -2.89
C GLU A 391 2.62 7.82 -1.40
N ASP A 392 2.99 6.58 -1.07
CA ASP A 392 3.35 6.23 0.30
C ASP A 392 4.83 6.54 0.53
N VAL A 393 5.14 7.41 1.50
CA VAL A 393 6.52 7.85 1.77
C VAL A 393 6.98 7.35 3.12
N SER A 394 7.99 6.48 3.11
CA SER A 394 8.64 6.01 4.34
C SER A 394 9.94 6.77 4.58
N MET A 395 9.94 7.63 5.60
CA MET A 395 11.11 8.42 5.98
C MET A 395 11.96 7.70 7.02
N THR A 396 13.23 7.42 6.69
CA THR A 396 14.18 6.89 7.67
C THR A 396 14.92 8.04 8.37
N SER A 397 14.75 8.15 9.69
CA SER A 397 15.53 9.07 10.55
C SER A 397 16.64 8.30 11.27
N ARG A 398 17.79 8.17 10.61
CA ARG A 398 19.02 7.60 11.23
C ARG A 398 20.25 8.17 10.54
N LYS A 399 21.41 8.10 11.21
CA LYS A 399 22.69 8.43 10.58
C LYS A 399 23.01 7.44 9.45
N PRO A 400 23.72 7.88 8.38
CA PRO A 400 24.23 6.98 7.36
C PRO A 400 25.02 5.82 7.98
N TYR A 401 24.95 4.65 7.34
CA TYR A 401 25.79 3.54 7.79
C TYR A 401 27.28 3.91 7.66
N PRO A 402 28.10 3.51 8.63
CA PRO A 402 29.55 3.67 8.54
C PRO A 402 30.10 2.86 7.34
N GLN A 403 31.13 3.39 6.70
CA GLN A 403 31.83 2.74 5.61
C GLN A 403 32.78 1.67 6.14
N ALA A 404 33.18 0.72 5.30
CA ALA A 404 34.06 -0.38 5.70
C ALA A 404 35.34 0.07 6.44
N HIS A 405 35.92 1.22 6.05
CA HIS A 405 37.10 1.80 6.70
C HIS A 405 36.83 2.42 8.07
N GLU A 406 35.58 2.79 8.36
CA GLU A 406 35.18 3.40 9.65
C GLU A 406 34.76 2.36 10.68
N ILE A 407 34.31 1.19 10.22
CA ILE A 407 33.84 0.13 11.10
C ILE A 407 35.03 -0.58 11.79
N GLY A 408 36.26 -0.40 11.30
CA GLY A 408 37.46 -0.94 11.95
C GLY A 408 37.43 -2.46 12.16
N LEU A 409 36.56 -3.19 11.46
CA LEU A 409 36.47 -4.65 11.55
C LEU A 409 37.60 -5.24 10.71
N PRO A 410 38.61 -5.88 11.31
CA PRO A 410 39.65 -6.55 10.56
C PRO A 410 39.03 -7.80 9.91
N ARG A 411 38.54 -7.67 8.68
CA ARG A 411 38.40 -8.83 7.80
C ARG A 411 39.78 -9.13 7.23
N GLN A 412 40.67 -9.67 8.06
CA GLN A 412 41.85 -10.34 7.53
C GLN A 412 41.33 -11.49 6.65
N LYS A 413 41.57 -11.42 5.34
CA LYS A 413 41.51 -12.61 4.50
C LYS A 413 42.52 -13.58 5.10
N PHE A 414 42.07 -14.75 5.57
CA PHE A 414 42.99 -15.85 5.78
C PHE A 414 43.66 -16.12 4.42
N GLN A 415 44.99 -15.95 4.39
CA GLN A 415 45.83 -16.39 3.28
C GLN A 415 45.96 -17.91 3.30
#